data_AF-A0A2V6S043-F1
#
_entry.id   AF-A0A2V6S043-F1
#
_cell.length_a   1.000
_cell.length_b   1.000
_cell.length_c   1.000
_cell.angle_alpha   90.00
_cell.angle_beta   90.00
_cell.angle_gamma   90.00
#
_symmetry.space_group_name_H-M   'P 1'
#
loop_
_entity.id
_entity.type
_entity.pdbx_description
1 polymer ?
#
loop_
_entity_poly.entity_id
_entity_poly.type
_entity_poly.pdbx_seq_one_letter_code
_entity_poly.pdbx_strand_id
1 'polypeptide(L)'
;MRTATVREFRDRATVLLRGTDPILVTRRGKIVGFFVPAASTVVPLDIRREIFYTVTSAVRRMVRSRGLTEKAISADFEATRKTRRRR
;
A
#
# COMPACT_ATOMS: atom_id res chain seq x y z
N MET A 1 12.51 20.02 -1.66
CA MET A 1 11.38 19.40 -2.40
C MET A 1 11.71 19.35 -3.88
N ARG A 2 11.63 18.16 -4.50
CA ARG A 2 11.98 17.91 -5.92
C ARG A 2 10.74 17.49 -6.71
N THR A 3 10.71 17.78 -8.02
CA THR A 3 9.69 17.25 -8.93
C THR A 3 10.30 16.17 -9.82
N ALA A 4 9.57 15.09 -10.06
CA ALA A 4 9.93 14.04 -11.02
C ALA A 4 8.69 13.59 -11.78
N THR A 5 8.84 13.28 -13.06
CA THR A 5 7.80 12.54 -13.79
C THR A 5 7.74 11.10 -13.28
N VAL A 6 6.61 10.41 -13.50
CA VAL A 6 6.48 8.97 -13.20
C VAL A 6 7.61 8.15 -13.84
N ARG A 7 8.02 8.50 -15.05
CA ARG A 7 9.11 7.83 -15.76
C ARG A 7 10.44 8.03 -15.03
N GLU A 8 10.79 9.26 -14.70
CA GLU A 8 12.04 9.57 -13.98
C GLU A 8 12.06 8.97 -12.57
N PHE A 9 10.92 9.01 -11.87
CA PHE A 9 10.80 8.42 -10.54
C PHE A 9 11.09 6.91 -10.57
N ARG A 10 10.56 6.20 -11.58
CA ARG A 10 10.83 4.77 -11.80
C ARG A 10 12.28 4.52 -12.22
N ASP A 11 12.74 5.22 -13.26
CA ASP A 11 14.03 4.95 -13.92
C ASP A 11 15.22 5.32 -13.01
N ARG A 12 15.01 6.23 -12.03
CA ARG A 12 16.05 6.68 -11.07
C ARG A 12 15.68 6.42 -9.61
N ALA A 13 14.82 5.43 -9.35
CA ALA A 13 14.29 5.15 -8.02
C ALA A 13 15.40 5.03 -6.95
N THR A 14 16.47 4.27 -7.21
CA THR A 14 17.55 4.07 -6.24
C THR A 14 18.23 5.37 -5.80
N VAL A 15 18.40 6.34 -6.71
CA VAL A 15 19.01 7.64 -6.38
C VAL A 15 18.01 8.51 -5.63
N LEU A 16 16.77 8.53 -6.10
CA LEU A 16 15.70 9.36 -5.54
C LEU A 16 15.31 8.92 -4.12
N LEU A 17 15.24 7.62 -3.87
CA LEU A 17 14.88 7.05 -2.56
C LEU A 17 15.99 7.15 -1.51
N ARG A 18 17.24 7.44 -1.92
CA ARG A 18 18.36 7.74 -0.99
C ARG A 18 18.36 9.20 -0.51
N GLY A 19 17.64 10.08 -1.20
CA GLY A 19 17.54 11.48 -0.83
C GLY A 19 16.62 11.69 0.37
N THR A 20 16.82 12.80 1.10
CA THR A 20 15.98 13.23 2.22
C THR A 20 14.89 14.22 1.80
N ASP A 21 14.93 14.68 0.54
CA ASP A 21 13.95 15.60 -0.03
C ASP A 21 12.62 14.91 -0.39
N PRO A 22 11.45 15.48 -0.02
CA PRO A 22 10.18 15.09 -0.59
C PRO A 22 10.16 15.25 -2.12
N ILE A 23 9.52 14.30 -2.81
CA ILE A 23 9.43 14.22 -4.27
C ILE A 23 7.98 14.30 -4.70
N LEU A 24 7.64 15.31 -5.48
CA LEU A 24 6.34 15.45 -6.13
C LEU A 24 6.37 14.73 -7.48
N VAL A 25 5.47 13.77 -7.66
CA VAL A 25 5.43 12.88 -8.84
C VAL A 25 4.35 13.37 -9.81
N THR A 26 4.73 13.57 -11.07
CA THR A 26 3.82 14.04 -12.13
C THR A 26 3.65 13.03 -13.28
N ARG A 27 2.47 13.02 -13.91
CA ARG A 27 2.20 12.27 -15.14
C ARG A 27 1.52 13.20 -16.14
N ARG A 28 2.16 13.43 -17.28
CA ARG A 28 1.68 14.36 -18.33
C ARG A 28 1.36 15.75 -17.73
N GLY A 29 2.27 16.29 -16.93
CA GLY A 29 2.13 17.60 -16.28
C GLY A 29 1.18 17.66 -15.07
N LYS A 30 0.41 16.60 -14.78
CA LYS A 30 -0.49 16.56 -13.62
C LYS A 30 0.17 15.90 -12.42
N ILE A 31 -0.03 16.43 -11.22
CA ILE A 31 0.39 15.80 -9.97
C ILE A 31 -0.40 14.49 -9.82
N VAL A 32 0.32 13.38 -9.60
CA VAL A 32 -0.29 12.06 -9.36
C VAL A 32 0.04 11.50 -7.98
N GLY A 33 0.98 12.13 -7.27
CA GLY A 33 1.31 11.75 -5.91
C GLY A 33 2.56 12.44 -5.40
N PHE A 34 2.96 12.07 -4.20
CA PHE A 34 4.20 12.48 -3.57
C PHE A 34 4.88 11.27 -2.94
N PHE A 35 6.20 11.32 -2.87
CA PHE A 35 7.01 10.44 -2.06
C PHE A 35 7.68 11.30 -0.98
N VAL A 36 7.45 10.95 0.29
CA VAL A 36 8.10 11.60 1.42
C VAL A 36 9.07 10.57 2.01
N PRO A 37 10.39 10.80 1.95
CA PRO A 37 11.36 9.93 2.61
C PRO A 37 11.05 9.80 4.09
N ALA A 38 11.04 8.57 4.61
CA ALA A 38 10.86 8.35 6.03
C ALA A 38 12.15 8.69 6.78
N ALA A 39 12.06 9.50 7.84
CA ALA A 39 13.19 9.83 8.70
C ALA A 39 13.54 8.71 9.71
N SER A 40 12.68 7.70 9.84
CA SER A 40 12.82 6.58 10.76
C SER A 40 12.22 5.31 10.14
N THR A 41 12.69 4.15 10.59
CA THR A 41 12.07 2.85 10.25
C THR A 41 10.69 2.68 10.87
N VAL A 42 10.34 3.51 11.86
CA VAL A 42 9.04 3.49 12.51
C VAL A 42 8.08 4.39 11.76
N VAL A 43 7.07 3.79 11.12
CA VAL A 43 5.95 4.53 10.54
C VAL A 43 5.20 5.25 11.67
N PRO A 44 5.05 6.59 11.60
CA PRO A 44 4.26 7.38 12.54
C PRO A 44 2.85 6.80 12.75
N LEU A 45 2.34 6.90 13.97
CA LEU A 45 1.10 6.23 14.37
C LEU A 45 -0.12 6.70 13.56
N ASP A 46 -0.19 7.99 13.28
CA ASP A 46 -1.17 8.65 12.42
C ASP A 46 -1.16 8.08 11.00
N ILE A 47 0.02 8.00 10.38
CA ILE A 47 0.18 7.42 9.04
C ILE A 47 -0.22 5.93 9.04
N ARG A 48 0.19 5.18 10.07
CA ARG A 48 -0.18 3.77 10.21
C ARG A 48 -1.68 3.57 10.33
N ARG A 49 -2.37 4.43 11.11
CA ARG A 49 -3.83 4.42 11.25
C ARG A 49 -4.51 4.71 9.92
N GLU A 50 -4.04 5.71 9.19
CA GLU A 50 -4.62 6.08 7.89
C GLU A 50 -4.48 4.95 6.86
N ILE A 51 -3.29 4.33 6.79
CA ILE A 51 -3.06 3.16 5.95
C ILE A 51 -4.00 2.02 6.35
N PHE A 52 -4.12 1.73 7.66
CA PHE A 52 -5.00 0.68 8.16
C PHE A 52 -6.46 0.91 7.74
N TYR A 53 -7.00 2.12 7.94
CA TYR A 53 -8.38 2.42 7.55
C TYR A 53 -8.60 2.36 6.04
N THR A 54 -7.65 2.85 5.26
CA THR A 54 -7.71 2.80 3.79
C THR A 54 -7.75 1.37 3.28
N VAL A 55 -6.83 0.53 3.76
CA VAL A 55 -6.72 -0.88 3.35
C VAL A 55 -7.94 -1.68 3.81
N THR A 56 -8.33 -1.57 5.08
CA THR A 56 -9.50 -2.29 5.61
C THR A 56 -10.79 -1.88 4.91
N SER A 57 -10.94 -0.60 4.54
CA SER A 57 -12.07 -0.13 3.76
C SER A 57 -12.10 -0.73 2.35
N ALA A 58 -10.94 -0.85 1.69
CA ALA A 58 -10.84 -1.52 0.40
C ALA A 58 -11.20 -3.01 0.49
N VAL A 59 -10.71 -3.71 1.53
CA VAL A 59 -11.08 -5.11 1.81
C VAL A 59 -12.58 -5.24 2.06
N ARG A 60 -13.18 -4.38 2.89
CA ARG A 60 -14.64 -4.39 3.14
C ARG A 60 -15.45 -4.20 1.86
N ARG A 61 -15.03 -3.31 0.96
CA ARG A 61 -15.68 -3.14 -0.36
C ARG A 61 -15.59 -4.41 -1.20
N MET A 62 -14.41 -5.03 -1.26
CA MET A 62 -14.20 -6.28 -2.00
C MET A 62 -15.00 -7.46 -1.44
N VAL A 63 -15.06 -7.62 -0.12
CA VAL A 63 -15.84 -8.66 0.55
C VAL A 63 -17.33 -8.51 0.21
N ARG A 64 -17.85 -7.27 0.30
CA ARG A 64 -19.25 -6.97 -0.05
C ARG A 64 -19.55 -7.21 -1.52
N SER A 65 -18.68 -6.76 -2.44
CA SER A 65 -18.93 -6.93 -3.88
C SER A 65 -18.92 -8.41 -4.32
N ARG A 66 -18.27 -9.28 -3.54
CA ARG A 66 -18.24 -10.72 -3.77
C ARG A 66 -19.30 -11.51 -2.98
N GLY A 67 -20.16 -10.83 -2.22
CA GLY A 67 -21.19 -11.48 -1.39
C GLY A 67 -20.62 -12.41 -0.32
N LEU A 68 -19.36 -12.21 0.08
CA LEU A 68 -18.68 -13.10 1.03
C LEU A 68 -19.18 -12.82 2.45
N THR A 69 -19.56 -13.89 3.15
CA THR A 69 -19.92 -13.84 4.58
C THR A 69 -18.71 -14.19 5.42
N GLU A 70 -18.69 -13.70 6.66
CA GLU A 70 -17.63 -14.04 7.63
C GLU A 70 -17.52 -15.55 7.83
N LYS A 71 -18.65 -16.25 7.94
CA LYS A 71 -18.69 -17.71 8.07
C LYS A 71 -18.02 -18.42 6.89
N ALA A 72 -18.26 -17.97 5.65
CA ALA A 72 -17.64 -18.54 4.46
C ALA A 72 -16.12 -18.30 4.44
N ILE A 73 -15.68 -17.10 4.81
CA ILE A 73 -14.25 -16.75 4.90
C ILE A 73 -13.55 -17.61 5.96
N SER A 74 -14.14 -17.75 7.15
CA SER A 74 -13.57 -18.56 8.23
C SER A 74 -13.49 -20.04 7.87
N ALA A 75 -14.52 -20.58 7.20
CA ALA A 75 -14.53 -21.97 6.75
C ALA A 75 -13.44 -22.25 5.71
N ASP A 76 -13.27 -21.36 4.73
CA ASP A 76 -12.22 -21.45 3.70
C ASP A 76 -10.81 -21.37 4.31
N PHE A 77 -10.62 -20.46 5.27
CA PHE A 77 -9.36 -20.32 5.99
C PHE A 77 -9.00 -21.61 6.76
N GLU A 78 -9.95 -22.19 7.50
CA GLU A 78 -9.72 -23.42 8.26
C GLU A 78 -9.46 -24.63 7.34
N ALA A 79 -10.19 -24.75 6.23
CA ALA A 79 -9.93 -25.79 5.23
C ALA A 79 -8.51 -25.67 4.66
N THR A 80 -8.08 -24.46 4.31
CA THR A 80 -6.73 -24.18 3.80
C THR A 80 -5.65 -24.47 4.84
N ARG A 81 -5.88 -24.07 6.10
CA ARG A 81 -4.96 -24.31 7.23
C ARG A 81 -4.71 -25.80 7.47
N LYS A 82 -5.76 -26.62 7.43
CA LYS A 82 -5.67 -28.08 7.62
C LYS A 82 -4.89 -28.75 6.49
N THR A 83 -5.09 -28.32 5.25
CA THR A 83 -4.39 -28.86 4.07
C THR A 83 -2.90 -28.54 4.08
N ARG A 84 -2.50 -27.34 4.54
CA ARG A 84 -1.09 -26.95 4.66
C ARG A 84 -0.31 -27.70 5.74
N ARG A 85 -0.96 -28.12 6.83
CA ARG A 85 -0.32 -28.92 7.90
C ARG A 85 -0.09 -30.39 7.52
N ARG A 86 -0.70 -30.85 6.43
CA ARG A 86 -0.57 -32.23 5.94
C ARG A 86 0.50 -32.39 4.86
N ARG A 87 1.18 -31.30 4.48
CA ARG A 87 2.38 -31.28 3.65
C ARG A 87 3.57 -30.98 4.53
#